data_AF-A0A956RBZ1-F1
#
_entry.id   AF-A0A956RBZ1-F1
#
_cell.length_a   1.000
_cell.length_b   1.000
_cell.length_c   1.000
_cell.angle_alpha   90.00
_cell.angle_beta   90.00
_cell.angle_gamma   90.00
#
_symmetry.space_group_name_H-M   'P 1'
#
loop_
_entity.id
_entity.type
_entity.pdbx_description
1 polymer ?
#
loop_
_entity_poly.entity_id
_entity_poly.type
_entity_poly.pdbx_seq_one_letter_code
_entity_poly.pdbx_strand_id
1 'polypeptide(L)'
;MTRPTFRVHLVTHHDGRITGRLLPSAGREDQPIAGFGDTAEQVLSQLELAVEEHREQVPQYLWHDPVELHRVRVSVHPQSVVKKRHVIGKQEIVLQIAYAAAKQAEGGHRVLVPRFGWWFVLEDLAMAPRVIEQAVGTALLGEDGASLFRFRAVAGEEVIEWMPRLSRSSTRGRGAPSSSRTPTLHAVAEEWVALARKPRGRPVVGRVDVERWLPLVLRSTPRSLLVVGPTGAGKTTWVRALARRLSRLDRREHPFAPRLWATSADRIVAGMAYLGQWEQRCLDLARELSGEGDLLYAGELTGLVRPRTGRTSIADMLLPALQDGEISLVCECDEATLEALSSQHPVLLGQLVTVRIDQPSPAAMPLLLDEYQRRVMSGLRIGPEGLRRLVQHLDLFQRDTGFPGKGIRFVDWLAAEQGAARAPGTQGRAAGDAEPPTSRDTDTDTDTASTAADTDPADAQEHAHPKDQTETETETATETA
;
A
#
# COMPACT_ATOMS: atom_id res chain seq x y z
N MET A 1 45.93 -12.10 -11.85
CA MET A 1 44.79 -11.16 -11.76
C MET A 1 43.55 -11.98 -11.45
N THR A 2 42.96 -11.78 -10.27
CA THR A 2 41.74 -12.44 -9.79
C THR A 2 40.57 -12.06 -10.69
N ARG A 3 39.68 -13.02 -11.00
CA ARG A 3 38.49 -12.73 -11.81
C ARG A 3 37.59 -11.76 -11.04
N PRO A 4 37.02 -10.72 -11.68
CA PRO A 4 36.09 -9.83 -11.00
C PRO A 4 34.84 -10.59 -10.55
N THR A 5 34.44 -10.42 -9.30
CA THR A 5 33.27 -11.06 -8.72
C THR A 5 32.37 -10.03 -8.05
N PHE A 6 31.10 -10.38 -7.83
CA PHE A 6 30.16 -9.50 -7.15
C PHE A 6 30.30 -9.65 -5.64
N ARG A 7 29.87 -8.61 -4.92
CA ARG A 7 29.77 -8.61 -3.45
C ARG A 7 28.32 -8.33 -3.10
N VAL A 8 27.69 -9.27 -2.40
CA VAL A 8 26.30 -9.16 -1.97
C VAL A 8 26.27 -8.96 -0.46
N HIS A 9 25.70 -7.85 -0.01
CA HIS A 9 25.39 -7.61 1.39
C HIS A 9 24.01 -8.17 1.72
N LEU A 10 23.99 -9.24 2.52
CA LEU A 10 22.78 -9.91 2.99
C LEU A 10 22.45 -9.45 4.41
N VAL A 11 21.20 -9.07 4.62
CA VAL A 11 20.64 -8.64 5.90
C VAL A 11 19.49 -9.55 6.25
N THR A 12 19.60 -10.26 7.37
CA THR A 12 18.53 -11.10 7.92
C THR A 12 17.75 -10.30 8.94
N HIS A 13 16.46 -10.10 8.67
CA HIS A 13 15.52 -9.40 9.53
C HIS A 13 15.01 -10.31 10.65
N HIS A 14 14.47 -9.71 11.71
CA HIS A 14 13.94 -10.44 12.87
C HIS A 14 12.76 -11.38 12.54
N ASP A 15 12.05 -11.16 11.44
CA ASP A 15 10.97 -12.01 10.94
C ASP A 15 11.48 -13.22 10.13
N GLY A 16 12.81 -13.40 10.06
CA GLY A 16 13.47 -14.49 9.34
C GLY A 16 13.69 -14.22 7.85
N ARG A 17 13.22 -13.09 7.33
CA ARG A 17 13.38 -12.73 5.92
C ARG A 17 14.75 -12.13 5.62
N ILE A 18 15.20 -12.25 4.39
CA ILE A 18 16.53 -11.84 3.94
C ILE A 18 16.40 -10.78 2.84
N THR A 19 17.13 -9.68 2.99
CA THR A 19 17.35 -8.68 1.94
C THR A 19 18.79 -8.78 1.47
N GLY A 20 19.01 -8.82 0.15
CA GLY A 20 20.35 -8.76 -0.44
C GLY A 20 20.53 -7.54 -1.31
N ARG A 21 21.72 -6.94 -1.29
CA ARG A 21 22.08 -5.79 -2.11
C ARG A 21 23.47 -5.95 -2.70
N LEU A 22 23.63 -5.63 -3.98
CA LEU A 22 24.96 -5.57 -4.58
C LEU A 22 25.72 -4.34 -4.09
N LEU A 23 26.96 -4.56 -3.65
CA LEU A 23 27.84 -3.49 -3.23
C LEU A 23 28.51 -2.88 -4.46
N PRO A 24 28.41 -1.56 -4.69
CA PRO A 24 29.04 -0.92 -5.84
C PRO A 24 30.56 -0.84 -5.67
N SER A 25 31.30 -1.29 -6.67
CA SER A 25 32.76 -1.18 -6.77
C SER A 25 33.23 0.18 -7.28
N ALA A 26 32.36 1.06 -7.81
CA ALA A 26 32.70 2.44 -8.18
C ALA A 26 31.47 3.36 -8.16
N GLY A 27 31.67 4.65 -7.88
CA GLY A 27 30.61 5.68 -7.97
C GLY A 27 29.68 5.77 -6.75
N ARG A 28 28.75 6.75 -6.82
CA ARG A 28 27.62 6.87 -5.89
C ARG A 28 26.51 5.93 -6.38
N GLU A 29 25.78 5.36 -5.43
CA GLU A 29 24.76 4.36 -5.73
C GLU A 29 23.48 5.03 -6.25
N ASP A 30 23.42 5.24 -7.57
CA ASP A 30 22.29 5.92 -8.21
C ASP A 30 21.07 4.98 -8.36
N GLN A 31 21.28 3.67 -8.48
CA GLN A 31 20.23 2.64 -8.49
C GLN A 31 20.69 1.37 -7.75
N PRO A 32 20.21 1.08 -6.53
CA PRO A 32 20.63 -0.11 -5.80
C PRO A 32 20.02 -1.38 -6.40
N ILE A 33 20.86 -2.30 -6.89
CA ILE A 33 20.41 -3.64 -7.27
C ILE A 33 20.21 -4.45 -5.99
N ALA A 34 18.95 -4.73 -5.65
CA ALA A 34 18.56 -5.42 -4.43
C ALA A 34 17.51 -6.51 -4.69
N GLY A 35 17.49 -7.52 -3.84
CA GLY A 35 16.53 -8.62 -3.85
C GLY A 35 16.00 -8.91 -2.45
N PHE A 36 14.85 -9.58 -2.36
CA PHE A 36 14.20 -9.91 -1.10
C PHE A 36 13.55 -11.30 -1.15
N GLY A 37 13.69 -12.07 -0.08
CA GLY A 37 13.10 -13.41 -0.01
C GLY A 37 13.18 -14.03 1.37
N ASP A 38 12.62 -15.23 1.51
CA ASP A 38 12.64 -15.99 2.76
C ASP A 38 13.95 -16.81 2.91
N THR A 39 14.74 -16.91 1.84
CA THR A 39 16.04 -17.63 1.81
C THR A 39 17.08 -16.86 0.98
N ALA A 40 18.36 -17.07 1.30
CA ALA A 40 19.46 -16.43 0.57
C ALA A 40 19.50 -16.83 -0.91
N GLU A 41 19.12 -18.06 -1.26
CA GLU A 41 19.06 -18.54 -2.64
C GLU A 41 18.01 -17.79 -3.49
N GLN A 42 16.84 -17.50 -2.91
CA GLN A 42 15.81 -16.70 -3.59
C GLN A 42 16.28 -15.28 -3.85
N VAL A 43 16.95 -14.67 -2.87
CA VAL A 43 17.54 -13.34 -2.98
C VAL A 43 18.61 -13.32 -4.07
N LEU A 44 19.52 -14.29 -4.09
CA LEU A 44 20.55 -14.42 -5.11
C LEU A 44 19.97 -14.64 -6.51
N SER A 45 18.88 -15.40 -6.63
CA SER A 45 18.19 -15.62 -7.92
C SER A 45 17.55 -14.33 -8.45
N GLN A 46 17.00 -13.49 -7.56
CA GLN A 46 16.48 -12.17 -7.95
C GLN A 46 17.62 -11.22 -8.33
N LEU A 47 18.74 -11.24 -7.61
CA LEU A 47 19.94 -10.47 -7.98
C LEU A 47 20.51 -10.93 -9.32
N GLU A 48 20.43 -12.22 -9.65
CA GLU A 48 20.82 -12.76 -10.96
C GLU A 48 19.97 -12.17 -12.08
N LEU A 49 18.65 -12.20 -11.93
CA LEU A 49 17.72 -11.57 -12.87
C LEU A 49 18.01 -10.07 -13.01
N ALA A 50 18.20 -9.37 -11.89
CA ALA A 50 18.44 -7.93 -11.89
C ALA A 50 19.79 -7.56 -12.55
N VAL A 51 20.82 -8.39 -12.39
CA VAL A 51 22.11 -8.25 -13.09
C VAL A 51 21.97 -8.48 -14.59
N GLU A 52 21.11 -9.42 -15.01
CA GLU A 52 20.80 -9.63 -16.43
C GLU A 52 19.99 -8.48 -17.05
N GLU A 53 19.08 -7.88 -16.28
CA GLU A 53 18.27 -6.74 -16.70
C GLU A 53 19.10 -5.44 -16.76
N HIS A 54 20.04 -5.25 -15.83
CA HIS A 54 20.86 -4.04 -15.71
C HIS A 54 22.29 -4.25 -16.20
N ARG A 55 22.48 -5.00 -17.30
CA ARG A 55 23.81 -5.36 -17.86
C ARG A 55 24.75 -4.18 -18.07
N GLU A 56 24.21 -3.02 -18.40
CA GLU A 56 24.98 -1.79 -18.66
C GLU A 56 25.63 -1.23 -17.39
N GLN A 57 25.03 -1.49 -16.22
CA GLN A 57 25.50 -1.03 -14.92
C GLN A 57 26.40 -2.05 -14.23
N VAL A 58 26.44 -3.30 -14.70
CA VAL A 58 27.26 -4.38 -14.13
C VAL A 58 28.72 -4.01 -13.86
N PRO A 59 29.44 -3.27 -14.74
CA PRO A 59 30.83 -2.89 -14.47
C PRO A 59 31.03 -2.16 -13.13
N GLN A 60 30.03 -1.41 -12.65
CA GLN A 60 30.11 -0.64 -11.40
C GLN A 60 29.92 -1.49 -10.14
N TYR A 61 29.63 -2.78 -10.26
CA TYR A 61 29.45 -3.73 -9.14
C TYR A 61 30.50 -4.85 -9.13
N LEU A 62 31.45 -4.84 -10.06
CA LEU A 62 32.49 -5.85 -10.17
C LEU A 62 33.69 -5.47 -9.28
N TRP A 63 34.01 -6.33 -8.33
CA TRP A 63 35.12 -6.15 -7.39
C TRP A 63 36.31 -7.01 -7.79
N HIS A 64 37.51 -6.44 -7.67
CA HIS A 64 38.79 -7.15 -7.86
C HIS A 64 39.46 -7.54 -6.54
N ASP A 65 39.13 -6.82 -5.47
CA ASP A 65 39.73 -6.96 -4.15
C ASP A 65 38.79 -7.73 -3.18
N PRO A 66 39.34 -8.46 -2.19
CA PRO A 66 38.54 -9.04 -1.13
C PRO A 66 37.90 -7.93 -0.29
N VAL A 67 36.68 -8.18 0.19
CA VAL A 67 35.93 -7.25 1.05
C VAL A 67 35.72 -7.92 2.39
N GLU A 68 36.18 -7.28 3.46
CA GLU A 68 36.01 -7.75 4.83
C GLU A 68 34.89 -6.98 5.54
N LEU A 69 34.01 -7.70 6.24
CA LEU A 69 32.93 -7.09 7.01
C LEU A 69 33.38 -6.88 8.46
N HIS A 70 33.36 -5.62 8.90
CA HIS A 70 33.64 -5.23 10.27
C HIS A 70 32.40 -4.63 10.91
N ARG A 71 32.39 -4.53 12.25
CA ARG A 71 31.29 -3.94 13.02
C ARG A 71 31.82 -2.90 13.99
N VAL A 72 31.11 -1.77 14.08
CA VAL A 72 31.39 -0.69 15.04
C VAL A 72 30.15 -0.40 15.88
N ARG A 73 30.37 -0.08 17.15
CA ARG A 73 29.31 0.41 18.04
C ARG A 73 29.28 1.93 17.98
N VAL A 74 28.10 2.50 17.72
CA VAL A 74 27.90 3.94 17.65
C VAL A 74 26.84 4.34 18.66
N SER A 75 27.16 5.25 19.57
CA SER A 75 26.18 5.86 20.48
C SER A 75 25.45 7.00 19.78
N VAL A 76 24.11 6.99 19.85
CA VAL A 76 23.25 8.03 19.27
C VAL A 76 22.26 8.54 20.30
N HIS A 77 22.03 9.86 20.33
CA HIS A 77 21.00 10.48 21.15
C HIS A 77 19.68 10.61 20.37
N PRO A 78 18.60 9.91 20.77
CA PRO A 78 17.30 9.97 20.13
C PRO A 78 16.59 11.30 20.41
N GLN A 79 15.52 11.58 19.68
CA GLN A 79 14.59 12.65 19.98
C GLN A 79 13.86 12.40 21.31
N SER A 80 13.64 13.46 22.08
CA SER A 80 12.81 13.45 23.29
C SER A 80 11.90 14.68 23.29
N VAL A 81 10.80 14.62 24.07
CA VAL A 81 9.82 15.70 24.15
C VAL A 81 9.88 16.33 25.53
N VAL A 82 10.23 17.61 25.59
CA VAL A 82 10.24 18.40 26.83
C VAL A 82 9.31 19.60 26.63
N LYS A 83 8.28 19.74 27.48
CA LYS A 83 7.28 20.83 27.41
C LYS A 83 6.70 21.02 25.99
N LYS A 84 6.32 19.92 25.32
CA LYS A 84 5.80 19.89 23.93
C LYS A 84 6.77 20.40 22.85
N ARG A 85 8.07 20.51 23.14
CA ARG A 85 9.12 20.80 22.14
C ARG A 85 10.01 19.57 21.98
N HIS A 86 10.34 19.26 20.74
CA HIS A 86 11.30 18.20 20.41
C HIS A 86 12.71 18.70 20.72
N VAL A 87 13.44 17.94 21.52
CA VAL A 87 14.83 18.21 21.91
C VAL A 87 15.64 16.93 21.77
N ILE A 88 16.97 17.05 21.69
CA ILE A 88 17.85 15.88 21.71
C ILE A 88 17.80 15.29 23.12
N GLY A 89 17.46 14.00 23.18
CA GLY A 89 17.29 13.24 24.41
C GLY A 89 18.61 12.97 25.11
N LYS A 90 18.58 12.92 26.45
CA LYS A 90 19.76 12.61 27.27
C LYS A 90 20.18 11.14 27.23
N GLN A 91 19.26 10.24 26.89
CA GLN A 91 19.54 8.81 26.87
C GLN A 91 20.31 8.43 25.59
N GLU A 92 21.36 7.62 25.70
CA GLU A 92 22.08 7.09 24.55
C GLU A 92 21.52 5.74 24.12
N ILE A 93 21.39 5.56 22.81
CA ILE A 93 21.09 4.27 22.18
C ILE A 93 22.34 3.81 21.44
N VAL A 94 22.88 2.67 21.84
CA VAL A 94 24.04 2.04 21.17
C VAL A 94 23.54 1.23 19.97
N LEU A 95 24.00 1.60 18.77
CA LEU A 95 23.73 0.92 17.52
C LEU A 95 24.95 0.10 17.09
N GLN A 96 24.73 -1.09 16.52
CA GLN A 96 25.78 -1.85 15.84
C GLN A 96 25.67 -1.61 14.33
N ILE A 97 26.71 -1.00 13.75
CA ILE A 97 26.77 -0.69 12.33
C ILE A 97 27.84 -1.57 11.70
N ALA A 98 27.48 -2.33 10.66
CA ALA A 98 28.46 -3.03 9.85
C ALA A 98 29.00 -2.14 8.73
N TYR A 99 30.28 -2.30 8.44
CA TYR A 99 30.95 -1.66 7.33
C TYR A 99 31.85 -2.66 6.61
N ALA A 100 31.91 -2.53 5.30
CA ALA A 100 32.70 -3.37 4.42
C ALA A 100 33.98 -2.63 4.05
N ALA A 101 35.14 -3.25 4.22
CA ALA A 101 36.45 -2.66 3.94
C ALA A 101 37.18 -3.44 2.84
N ALA A 102 37.79 -2.72 1.91
CA ALA A 102 38.60 -3.29 0.83
C ALA A 102 39.91 -2.51 0.69
N LYS A 103 41.05 -3.21 0.63
CA LYS A 103 42.36 -2.60 0.41
C LYS A 103 42.55 -2.29 -1.08
N GLN A 104 42.92 -1.05 -1.42
CA GLN A 104 43.11 -0.64 -2.81
C GLN A 104 44.56 -0.83 -3.27
N ALA A 105 44.73 -1.09 -4.58
CA ALA A 105 46.04 -1.27 -5.20
C ALA A 105 46.92 -0.01 -5.20
N GLU A 106 46.30 1.18 -5.25
CA GLU A 106 46.97 2.49 -5.26
C GLU A 106 47.34 3.02 -3.86
N GLY A 107 47.06 2.24 -2.80
CA GLY A 107 47.20 2.64 -1.40
C GLY A 107 45.86 3.12 -0.80
N GLY A 108 45.69 2.89 0.50
CA GLY A 108 44.45 3.20 1.22
C GLY A 108 43.43 2.05 1.31
N HIS A 109 42.42 2.25 2.15
CA HIS A 109 41.33 1.35 2.46
C HIS A 109 40.01 2.01 2.12
N ARG A 110 39.27 1.41 1.20
CA ARG A 110 37.91 1.83 0.90
C ARG A 110 36.97 1.23 1.94
N VAL A 111 36.18 2.08 2.56
CA VAL A 111 35.18 1.70 3.56
C VAL A 111 33.80 2.04 3.02
N LEU A 112 32.92 1.07 3.01
CA LEU A 112 31.52 1.19 2.62
C LEU A 112 30.65 0.91 3.85
N VAL A 113 29.63 1.72 4.07
CA VAL A 113 28.62 1.53 5.11
C VAL A 113 27.30 1.22 4.42
N PRO A 114 27.00 -0.07 4.11
CA PRO A 114 25.93 -0.45 3.19
C PRO A 114 24.55 0.07 3.61
N ARG A 115 24.29 0.15 4.93
CA ARG A 115 23.01 0.61 5.48
C ARG A 115 22.69 2.07 5.16
N PHE A 116 23.72 2.88 4.96
CA PHE A 116 23.57 4.31 4.65
C PHE A 116 23.94 4.62 3.19
N GLY A 117 24.45 3.63 2.44
CA GLY A 117 24.98 3.83 1.08
C GLY A 117 26.19 4.77 1.03
N TRP A 118 26.87 4.97 2.17
CA TRP A 118 28.03 5.85 2.26
C TRP A 118 29.31 5.09 1.97
N TRP A 119 30.25 5.73 1.28
CA TRP A 119 31.59 5.23 1.15
C TRP A 119 32.60 6.35 1.33
N PHE A 120 33.80 5.99 1.75
CA PHE A 120 34.94 6.90 1.86
C PHE A 120 36.23 6.09 1.74
N VAL A 121 37.33 6.78 1.47
CA VAL A 121 38.67 6.19 1.40
C VAL A 121 39.46 6.69 2.59
N LEU A 122 40.15 5.77 3.27
CA LEU A 122 41.01 6.06 4.41
C LEU A 122 42.44 5.65 4.09
N GLU A 123 43.42 6.34 4.63
CA GLU A 123 44.82 5.89 4.56
C GLU A 123 45.03 4.64 5.42
N ASP A 124 44.44 4.62 6.61
CA ASP A 124 44.51 3.52 7.58
C ASP A 124 43.11 3.04 7.98
N LEU A 125 42.88 1.73 7.89
CA LEU A 125 41.64 1.08 8.29
C LEU A 125 41.33 1.27 9.79
N ALA A 126 42.35 1.45 10.63
CA ALA A 126 42.17 1.70 12.06
C ALA A 126 41.38 2.99 12.35
N MET A 127 41.30 3.92 11.39
CA MET A 127 40.50 5.14 11.51
C MET A 127 39.00 4.91 11.24
N ALA A 128 38.63 3.80 10.59
CA ALA A 128 37.24 3.54 10.15
C ALA A 128 36.22 3.59 11.30
N PRO A 129 36.45 2.97 12.47
CA PRO A 129 35.49 3.03 13.57
C PRO A 129 35.15 4.46 14.00
N ARG A 130 36.17 5.32 14.12
CA ARG A 130 36.00 6.72 14.56
C ARG A 130 35.24 7.57 13.53
N VAL A 131 35.58 7.40 12.26
CA VAL A 131 34.92 8.14 11.17
C VAL A 131 33.45 7.74 11.06
N ILE A 132 33.14 6.44 11.18
CA ILE A 132 31.77 5.94 11.13
C ILE A 132 30.98 6.39 12.36
N GLU A 133 31.58 6.34 13.55
CA GLU A 133 30.96 6.81 14.79
C GLU A 133 30.54 8.28 14.68
N GLN A 134 31.44 9.15 14.19
CA GLN A 134 31.15 10.56 14.01
C GLN A 134 30.10 10.80 12.92
N ALA A 135 30.20 10.12 11.77
CA ALA A 135 29.28 10.30 10.65
C ALA A 135 27.86 9.81 10.98
N VAL A 136 27.73 8.59 11.53
CA VAL A 136 26.44 8.00 11.91
C VAL A 136 25.86 8.74 13.11
N GLY A 137 26.68 9.08 14.11
CA GLY A 137 26.25 9.84 15.28
C GLY A 137 25.67 11.20 14.92
N THR A 138 26.29 11.91 13.96
CA THR A 138 25.78 13.19 13.46
C THR A 138 24.50 13.02 12.64
N ALA A 139 24.46 12.03 11.75
CA ALA A 139 23.32 11.84 10.86
C ALA A 139 22.04 11.39 11.58
N LEU A 140 22.18 10.64 12.68
CA LEU A 140 21.07 10.12 13.46
C LEU A 140 20.77 10.96 14.72
N LEU A 141 21.40 12.12 14.86
CA LEU A 141 21.23 12.99 16.03
C LEU A 141 19.80 13.55 16.10
N GLY A 142 19.08 13.23 17.18
CA GLY A 142 17.71 13.71 17.36
C GLY A 142 16.66 13.01 16.48
N GLU A 143 17.01 11.85 15.91
CA GLU A 143 16.08 10.96 15.21
C GLU A 143 15.07 10.31 16.16
N ASP A 144 13.90 9.95 15.64
CA ASP A 144 12.87 9.28 16.43
C ASP A 144 13.34 7.91 16.96
N GLY A 145 13.04 7.61 18.21
CA GLY A 145 13.44 6.37 18.88
C GLY A 145 12.91 5.11 18.16
N ALA A 146 11.72 5.17 17.55
CA ALA A 146 11.18 4.06 16.77
C ALA A 146 11.94 3.83 15.46
N SER A 147 12.46 4.89 14.83
CA SER A 147 13.35 4.79 13.67
C SER A 147 14.70 4.18 14.04
N LEU A 148 15.26 4.54 15.19
CA LEU A 148 16.52 3.98 15.70
C LEU A 148 16.40 2.49 16.07
N PHE A 149 15.22 2.03 16.47
CA PHE A 149 14.97 0.60 16.73
C PHE A 149 15.21 -0.27 15.48
N ARG A 150 14.90 0.23 14.28
CA ARG A 150 15.20 -0.45 13.01
C ARG A 150 16.70 -0.62 12.75
N PHE A 151 17.53 0.23 13.37
CA PHE A 151 18.98 0.07 13.34
C PHE A 151 19.50 -1.02 14.27
N ARG A 152 18.76 -1.33 15.32
CA ARG A 152 19.11 -2.34 16.32
C ARG A 152 18.57 -3.75 16.02
N ALA A 153 17.42 -3.86 15.35
CA ALA A 153 16.64 -5.10 15.21
C ALA A 153 17.02 -5.97 14.00
N VAL A 154 18.31 -6.27 13.81
CA VAL A 154 18.80 -7.14 12.71
C VAL A 154 19.31 -8.45 13.31
N ALA A 155 18.86 -9.59 12.77
CA ALA A 155 19.25 -10.92 13.24
C ALA A 155 20.66 -11.32 12.74
N GLY A 156 21.07 -10.83 11.57
CA GLY A 156 22.41 -11.04 11.03
C GLY A 156 22.72 -10.17 9.81
N GLU A 157 24.00 -9.82 9.64
CA GLU A 157 24.53 -9.13 8.47
C GLU A 157 25.80 -9.87 8.00
N GLU A 158 25.87 -10.17 6.70
CA GLU A 158 27.00 -10.82 6.04
C GLU A 158 27.26 -10.23 4.66
N VAL A 159 28.50 -10.29 4.19
CA VAL A 159 28.87 -9.96 2.81
C VAL A 159 29.45 -11.20 2.18
N ILE A 160 28.84 -11.66 1.10
CA ILE A 160 29.29 -12.85 0.37
C ILE A 160 29.85 -12.47 -0.99
N GLU A 161 30.90 -13.19 -1.38
CA GLU A 161 31.36 -13.22 -2.76
C GLU A 161 30.39 -14.08 -3.58
N TRP A 162 29.84 -13.49 -4.63
CA TRP A 162 28.83 -14.14 -5.46
C TRP A 162 29.17 -13.98 -6.94
N MET A 163 28.86 -15.02 -7.71
CA MET A 163 29.04 -15.02 -9.16
C MET A 163 27.78 -15.63 -9.77
N PRO A 164 27.06 -14.90 -10.64
CA PRO A 164 25.85 -15.42 -11.26
C PRO A 164 26.20 -16.65 -12.10
N ARG A 165 25.34 -17.66 -12.07
CA ARG A 165 25.45 -18.85 -12.91
C ARG A 165 24.87 -18.49 -14.28
N LEU A 166 25.52 -17.53 -14.97
CA LEU A 166 25.16 -17.13 -16.32
C LEU A 166 25.25 -18.36 -17.23
N SER A 167 24.10 -18.96 -17.50
CA SER A 167 23.98 -20.13 -18.35
C SER A 167 24.44 -19.76 -19.74
N ARG A 168 25.55 -20.35 -20.20
CA ARG A 168 25.79 -20.54 -21.63
C ARG A 168 24.52 -21.16 -22.22
N SER A 169 24.05 -20.53 -23.30
CA SER A 169 22.79 -20.82 -23.98
C SER A 169 22.43 -22.31 -24.06
N SER A 170 21.20 -22.67 -23.70
CA SER A 170 20.47 -23.68 -24.48
C SER A 170 18.97 -23.42 -24.45
N THR A 171 18.47 -23.13 -25.63
CA THR A 171 17.12 -23.30 -26.16
C THR A 171 16.33 -24.38 -25.41
N ARG A 172 15.33 -24.00 -24.60
CA ARG A 172 14.19 -24.85 -24.25
C ARG A 172 13.02 -24.01 -23.73
N GLY A 173 11.91 -24.06 -24.47
CA GLY A 173 10.58 -23.71 -23.96
C GLY A 173 10.11 -22.27 -24.22
N ARG A 174 9.83 -21.93 -25.49
CA ARG A 174 8.87 -20.86 -25.82
C ARG A 174 7.55 -21.14 -25.09
N GLY A 175 7.11 -20.24 -24.22
CA GLY A 175 5.85 -20.42 -23.49
C GLY A 175 5.41 -19.34 -22.49
N ALA A 176 5.76 -18.06 -22.64
CA ALA A 176 4.99 -16.89 -22.12
C ALA A 176 5.61 -15.56 -22.62
N PRO A 177 4.83 -14.51 -22.95
CA PRO A 177 5.32 -13.38 -23.73
C PRO A 177 5.85 -12.21 -22.86
N SER A 178 6.95 -11.61 -23.33
CA SER A 178 7.38 -10.21 -23.16
C SER A 178 7.34 -9.58 -21.74
N SER A 179 8.42 -9.67 -20.97
CA SER A 179 8.62 -8.84 -19.76
C SER A 179 9.79 -7.85 -19.88
N SER A 180 10.24 -7.50 -21.10
CA SER A 180 11.43 -6.65 -21.29
C SER A 180 11.15 -5.30 -21.98
N ARG A 181 9.89 -4.85 -22.07
CA ARG A 181 9.53 -3.54 -22.67
C ARG A 181 8.92 -2.54 -21.69
N THR A 182 8.40 -3.00 -20.55
CA THR A 182 7.63 -2.16 -19.61
C THR A 182 7.97 -2.44 -18.13
N PRO A 183 9.24 -2.28 -17.70
CA PRO A 183 9.69 -2.62 -16.35
C PRO A 183 8.98 -1.79 -15.25
N THR A 184 8.73 -0.51 -15.49
CA THR A 184 8.06 0.37 -14.51
C THR A 184 6.61 -0.01 -14.33
N LEU A 185 5.91 -0.31 -15.43
CA LEU A 185 4.51 -0.72 -15.44
C LEU A 185 4.32 -2.03 -14.66
N HIS A 186 5.20 -3.00 -14.86
CA HIS A 186 5.18 -4.27 -14.11
C HIS A 186 5.49 -4.10 -12.62
N ALA A 187 6.28 -3.09 -12.24
CA ALA A 187 6.61 -2.83 -10.84
C ALA A 187 5.43 -2.23 -10.05
N VAL A 188 4.58 -1.42 -10.69
CA VAL A 188 3.51 -0.66 -9.98
C VAL A 188 2.09 -0.95 -10.46
N ALA A 189 1.91 -1.77 -11.49
CA ALA A 189 0.60 -2.13 -12.02
C ALA A 189 0.45 -3.65 -12.23
N GLU A 190 -0.80 -4.12 -12.22
CA GLU A 190 -1.16 -5.51 -12.49
C GLU A 190 -2.02 -5.61 -13.77
N GLU A 191 -1.69 -6.54 -14.67
CA GLU A 191 -2.49 -6.77 -15.87
C GLU A 191 -3.79 -7.53 -15.54
N TRP A 192 -4.91 -6.81 -15.48
CA TRP A 192 -6.22 -7.38 -15.17
C TRP A 192 -6.79 -8.25 -16.29
N VAL A 193 -6.44 -8.02 -17.56
CA VAL A 193 -6.87 -8.89 -18.68
C VAL A 193 -6.24 -10.28 -18.57
N ALA A 194 -4.95 -10.36 -18.26
CA ALA A 194 -4.27 -11.62 -17.98
C ALA A 194 -4.83 -12.32 -16.73
N LEU A 195 -5.09 -11.57 -15.65
CA LEU A 195 -5.69 -12.13 -14.42
C LEU A 195 -7.11 -12.62 -14.64
N ALA A 196 -7.89 -11.96 -15.50
CA ALA A 196 -9.27 -12.32 -15.80
C ALA A 196 -9.42 -13.69 -16.47
N ARG A 197 -8.36 -14.25 -17.07
CA ARG A 197 -8.34 -15.62 -17.59
C ARG A 197 -8.28 -16.67 -16.49
N LYS A 198 -7.82 -16.30 -15.29
CA LYS A 198 -7.74 -17.18 -14.13
C LYS A 198 -9.02 -17.00 -13.30
N PRO A 199 -9.58 -18.07 -12.70
CA PRO A 199 -10.73 -17.95 -11.79
C PRO A 199 -10.36 -17.32 -10.43
N ARG A 200 -9.19 -16.66 -10.30
CA ARG A 200 -8.71 -16.06 -9.06
C ARG A 200 -9.19 -14.62 -8.94
N GLY A 201 -10.13 -14.36 -8.05
CA GLY A 201 -10.62 -13.01 -7.73
C GLY A 201 -12.08 -13.01 -7.28
N ARG A 202 -12.58 -11.84 -6.84
CA ARG A 202 -14.00 -11.71 -6.45
C ARG A 202 -14.92 -12.07 -7.63
N PRO A 203 -15.97 -12.88 -7.41
CA PRO A 203 -16.95 -13.16 -8.45
C PRO A 203 -17.70 -11.88 -8.81
N VAL A 204 -17.79 -11.58 -10.10
CA VAL A 204 -18.68 -10.55 -10.62
C VAL A 204 -20.05 -11.20 -10.76
N VAL A 205 -21.05 -10.67 -10.08
CA VAL A 205 -22.45 -11.13 -10.08
C VAL A 205 -23.33 -10.09 -10.77
N GLY A 206 -24.45 -10.54 -11.32
CA GLY A 206 -25.37 -9.67 -12.07
C GLY A 206 -24.89 -9.30 -13.47
N ARG A 207 -25.77 -8.58 -14.19
CA ARG A 207 -25.50 -8.05 -15.53
C ARG A 207 -24.82 -6.69 -15.40
N VAL A 208 -23.66 -6.56 -16.02
CA VAL A 208 -22.89 -5.30 -16.09
C VAL A 208 -22.84 -4.87 -17.54
N ASP A 209 -23.33 -3.67 -17.86
CA ASP A 209 -23.39 -3.17 -19.23
C ASP A 209 -22.03 -2.62 -19.69
N VAL A 210 -21.16 -3.53 -20.12
CA VAL A 210 -19.85 -3.21 -20.71
C VAL A 210 -19.91 -3.10 -22.24
N GLU A 211 -20.86 -3.77 -22.90
CA GLU A 211 -20.94 -3.84 -24.37
C GLU A 211 -21.19 -2.48 -25.00
N ARG A 212 -21.98 -1.62 -24.33
CA ARG A 212 -22.25 -0.25 -24.77
C ARG A 212 -20.97 0.59 -24.96
N TRP A 213 -19.95 0.35 -24.15
CA TRP A 213 -18.71 1.14 -24.10
C TRP A 213 -17.54 0.46 -24.78
N LEU A 214 -17.67 -0.83 -25.11
CA LEU A 214 -16.62 -1.62 -25.74
C LEU A 214 -16.08 -1.00 -27.05
N PRO A 215 -16.91 -0.42 -27.95
CA PRO A 215 -16.40 0.20 -29.18
C PRO A 215 -15.45 1.37 -28.96
N LEU A 216 -15.57 2.08 -27.82
CA LEU A 216 -14.70 3.23 -27.49
C LEU A 216 -13.30 2.77 -27.07
N VAL A 217 -13.21 1.55 -26.53
CA VAL A 217 -11.98 0.95 -26.04
C VAL A 217 -11.24 0.19 -27.16
N LEU A 218 -11.96 -0.36 -28.14
CA LEU A 218 -11.39 -1.15 -29.25
C LEU A 218 -10.86 -0.32 -30.43
N ARG A 219 -10.55 0.96 -30.21
CA ARG A 219 -9.95 1.84 -31.22
C ARG A 219 -8.44 1.65 -31.22
N SER A 220 -7.76 2.08 -32.28
CA SER A 220 -6.29 2.13 -32.32
C SER A 220 -5.70 2.95 -31.16
N THR A 221 -6.41 4.00 -30.76
CA THR A 221 -6.17 4.77 -29.54
C THR A 221 -7.46 4.71 -28.71
N PRO A 222 -7.50 3.90 -27.63
CA PRO A 222 -8.68 3.81 -26.79
C PRO A 222 -9.10 5.18 -26.25
N ARG A 223 -10.39 5.39 -26.02
CA ARG A 223 -10.86 6.59 -25.32
C ARG A 223 -10.71 6.37 -23.81
N SER A 224 -10.19 7.38 -23.14
CA SER A 224 -10.16 7.42 -21.68
C SER A 224 -11.57 7.50 -21.12
N LEU A 225 -11.84 6.76 -20.05
CA LEU A 225 -13.16 6.58 -19.46
C LEU A 225 -13.18 7.07 -18.01
N LEU A 226 -14.24 7.77 -17.62
CA LEU A 226 -14.53 8.10 -16.24
C LEU A 226 -15.79 7.39 -15.79
N VAL A 227 -15.65 6.41 -14.89
CA VAL A 227 -16.76 5.66 -14.33
C VAL A 227 -17.36 6.42 -13.15
N VAL A 228 -18.56 6.96 -13.33
CA VAL A 228 -19.24 7.82 -12.37
C VAL A 228 -20.43 7.08 -11.77
N GLY A 229 -20.57 7.18 -10.45
CA GLY A 229 -21.75 6.65 -9.77
C GLY A 229 -21.58 6.64 -8.25
N PRO A 230 -22.61 6.28 -7.49
CA PRO A 230 -22.57 6.29 -6.03
C PRO A 230 -21.46 5.37 -5.46
N THR A 231 -20.99 5.69 -4.26
CA THR A 231 -20.03 4.84 -3.54
C THR A 231 -20.65 3.49 -3.26
N GLY A 232 -19.98 2.40 -3.65
CA GLY A 232 -20.52 1.05 -3.52
C GLY A 232 -21.44 0.58 -4.66
N ALA A 233 -21.69 1.39 -5.69
CA ALA A 233 -22.49 1.00 -6.86
C ALA A 233 -21.85 -0.09 -7.75
N GLY A 234 -20.57 -0.42 -7.53
CA GLY A 234 -19.85 -1.43 -8.30
C GLY A 234 -19.02 -0.86 -9.46
N LYS A 235 -18.52 0.37 -9.34
CA LYS A 235 -17.64 1.02 -10.32
C LYS A 235 -16.39 0.18 -10.65
N THR A 236 -15.64 -0.25 -9.64
CA THR A 236 -14.52 -1.19 -9.80
C THR A 236 -14.95 -2.53 -10.40
N THR A 237 -16.16 -3.01 -10.06
CA THR A 237 -16.73 -4.24 -10.64
C THR A 237 -16.96 -4.11 -12.13
N TRP A 238 -17.36 -2.92 -12.60
CA TRP A 238 -17.52 -2.63 -14.03
C TRP A 238 -16.18 -2.68 -14.78
N VAL A 239 -15.13 -2.09 -14.22
CA VAL A 239 -13.78 -2.17 -14.84
C VAL A 239 -13.27 -3.61 -14.88
N ARG A 240 -13.52 -4.41 -13.84
CA ARG A 240 -13.20 -5.85 -13.84
C ARG A 240 -14.02 -6.63 -14.86
N ALA A 241 -15.28 -6.28 -15.06
CA ALA A 241 -16.12 -6.86 -16.10
C ALA A 241 -15.60 -6.51 -17.49
N LEU A 242 -15.15 -5.27 -17.71
CA LEU A 242 -14.47 -4.85 -18.95
C LEU A 242 -13.22 -5.68 -19.20
N ALA A 243 -12.34 -5.84 -18.21
CA ALA A 243 -11.14 -6.67 -18.34
C ALA A 243 -11.46 -8.14 -18.69
N ARG A 244 -12.53 -8.71 -18.09
CA ARG A 244 -13.04 -10.05 -18.45
C ARG A 244 -13.62 -10.12 -19.84
N ARG A 245 -14.25 -9.04 -20.32
CA ARG A 245 -14.78 -8.98 -21.67
C ARG A 245 -13.65 -8.94 -22.69
N LEU A 246 -12.65 -8.09 -22.46
CA LEU A 246 -11.44 -7.97 -23.26
C LEU A 246 -10.65 -9.29 -23.32
N SER A 247 -10.56 -10.02 -22.21
CA SER A 247 -9.83 -11.30 -22.17
C SER A 247 -10.46 -12.41 -23.02
N ARG A 248 -11.76 -12.28 -23.35
CA ARG A 248 -12.55 -13.20 -24.17
C ARG A 248 -12.63 -12.80 -25.65
N LEU A 249 -12.15 -11.62 -26.03
CA LEU A 249 -12.11 -11.21 -27.43
C LEU A 249 -11.03 -12.00 -28.17
N ASP A 250 -11.36 -12.46 -29.38
CA ASP A 250 -10.34 -12.99 -30.27
C ASP A 250 -9.53 -11.83 -30.84
N ARG A 251 -8.21 -11.85 -30.62
CA ARG A 251 -7.29 -10.83 -31.15
C ARG A 251 -7.21 -10.83 -32.67
N ARG A 252 -7.63 -11.91 -33.34
CA ARG A 252 -7.71 -11.96 -34.81
C ARG A 252 -8.82 -11.06 -35.35
N GLU A 253 -9.96 -11.04 -34.65
CA GLU A 253 -11.12 -10.20 -35.00
C GLU A 253 -10.97 -8.78 -34.46
N HIS A 254 -10.26 -8.63 -33.34
CA HIS A 254 -10.03 -7.36 -32.66
C HIS A 254 -8.52 -7.12 -32.44
N PRO A 255 -7.78 -6.70 -33.47
CA PRO A 255 -6.33 -6.49 -33.37
C PRO A 255 -5.96 -5.37 -32.40
N PHE A 256 -6.88 -4.43 -32.15
CA PHE A 256 -6.73 -3.31 -31.22
C PHE A 256 -7.28 -3.61 -29.82
N ALA A 257 -7.54 -4.87 -29.46
CA ALA A 257 -8.02 -5.19 -28.11
C ALA A 257 -6.93 -4.86 -27.08
N PRO A 258 -7.13 -3.81 -26.24
CA PRO A 258 -6.07 -3.34 -25.37
C PRO A 258 -5.89 -4.25 -24.16
N ARG A 259 -4.71 -4.25 -23.55
CA ARG A 259 -4.57 -4.75 -22.18
C ARG A 259 -5.13 -3.71 -21.22
N LEU A 260 -5.43 -4.15 -20.00
CA LEU A 260 -5.90 -3.28 -18.93
C LEU A 260 -4.99 -3.47 -17.72
N TRP A 261 -4.20 -2.45 -17.43
CA TRP A 261 -3.26 -2.39 -16.32
C TRP A 261 -3.92 -1.67 -15.15
N ALA A 262 -3.89 -2.25 -13.96
CA ALA A 262 -4.48 -1.64 -12.78
C ALA A 262 -3.41 -1.19 -11.81
N THR A 263 -3.49 0.08 -11.41
CA THR A 263 -2.62 0.69 -10.40
C THR A 263 -3.45 1.58 -9.46
N SER A 264 -2.80 2.16 -8.46
CA SER A 264 -3.37 3.18 -7.59
C SER A 264 -2.35 4.29 -7.36
N ALA A 265 -2.82 5.49 -7.01
CA ALA A 265 -1.94 6.60 -6.65
C ALA A 265 -0.90 6.21 -5.58
N ASP A 266 -1.27 5.34 -4.64
CA ASP A 266 -0.38 4.85 -3.57
C ASP A 266 0.67 3.87 -4.09
N ARG A 267 0.29 2.95 -5.00
CA ARG A 267 1.26 2.03 -5.65
C ARG A 267 2.29 2.79 -6.48
N ILE A 268 1.87 3.84 -7.17
CA ILE A 268 2.78 4.68 -7.96
C ILE A 268 3.83 5.35 -7.05
N VAL A 269 3.47 5.78 -5.85
CA VAL A 269 4.41 6.46 -4.92
C VAL A 269 5.13 5.52 -3.95
N ALA A 270 4.68 4.28 -3.82
CA ALA A 270 5.30 3.31 -2.93
C ALA A 270 6.82 3.18 -3.20
N GLY A 271 7.62 3.25 -2.13
CA GLY A 271 9.07 3.14 -2.19
C GLY A 271 9.84 4.38 -2.67
N MET A 272 9.16 5.51 -2.91
CA MET A 272 9.80 6.77 -3.32
C MET A 272 10.00 7.70 -2.13
N ALA A 273 11.22 7.76 -1.60
CA ALA A 273 11.56 8.57 -0.42
C ALA A 273 12.08 9.98 -0.78
N TYR A 274 12.50 10.21 -2.03
CA TYR A 274 13.12 11.46 -2.45
C TYR A 274 12.23 12.29 -3.37
N LEU A 275 12.36 13.62 -3.26
CA LEU A 275 11.64 14.59 -4.08
C LEU A 275 11.92 14.35 -5.58
N GLY A 276 10.88 14.34 -6.40
CA GLY A 276 10.97 14.14 -7.86
C GLY A 276 11.01 12.68 -8.33
N GLN A 277 11.26 11.69 -7.46
CA GLN A 277 11.31 10.28 -7.88
C GLN A 277 9.96 9.78 -8.40
N TRP A 278 8.88 10.16 -7.73
CA TRP A 278 7.54 9.75 -8.16
C TRP A 278 7.12 10.44 -9.46
N GLU A 279 7.60 11.66 -9.73
CA GLU A 279 7.36 12.38 -10.99
C GLU A 279 8.05 11.65 -12.15
N GLN A 280 9.31 11.27 -11.97
CA GLN A 280 10.06 10.50 -12.96
C GLN A 280 9.38 9.16 -13.27
N ARG A 281 8.89 8.46 -12.24
CA ARG A 281 8.13 7.21 -12.42
C ARG A 281 6.82 7.42 -13.19
N CYS A 282 6.11 8.54 -12.98
CA CYS A 282 4.92 8.86 -13.77
C CYS A 282 5.27 9.10 -15.25
N LEU A 283 6.38 9.77 -15.53
CA LEU A 283 6.87 9.98 -16.89
C LEU A 283 7.27 8.65 -17.55
N ASP A 284 7.95 7.77 -16.82
CA ASP A 284 8.35 6.46 -17.33
C ASP A 284 7.14 5.55 -17.54
N LEU A 285 6.15 5.58 -16.64
CA LEU A 285 4.85 4.93 -16.84
C LEU A 285 4.15 5.42 -18.11
N ALA A 286 4.11 6.74 -18.32
CA ALA A 286 3.49 7.30 -19.53
C ALA A 286 4.21 6.79 -20.78
N ARG A 287 5.55 6.86 -20.82
CA ARG A 287 6.36 6.38 -21.94
C ARG A 287 6.18 4.88 -22.22
N GLU A 288 6.09 4.06 -21.18
CA GLU A 288 5.89 2.61 -21.30
C GLU A 288 4.48 2.25 -21.78
N LEU A 289 3.48 3.08 -21.48
CA LEU A 289 2.10 2.93 -21.99
C LEU A 289 1.93 3.51 -23.40
N SER A 290 2.73 4.53 -23.76
CA SER A 290 2.71 5.15 -25.07
C SER A 290 3.03 4.12 -26.17
N GLY A 291 2.15 4.05 -27.18
CA GLY A 291 2.36 3.23 -28.37
C GLY A 291 1.90 1.77 -28.29
N GLU A 292 1.60 1.23 -27.10
CA GLU A 292 0.95 -0.10 -26.97
C GLU A 292 -0.56 -0.01 -27.20
N GLY A 293 -1.17 1.16 -26.97
CA GLY A 293 -2.62 1.36 -27.04
C GLY A 293 -3.34 0.70 -25.86
N ASP A 294 -2.66 0.52 -24.73
CA ASP A 294 -3.19 -0.13 -23.53
C ASP A 294 -3.99 0.84 -22.63
N LEU A 295 -4.88 0.29 -21.80
CA LEU A 295 -5.63 1.03 -20.78
C LEU A 295 -4.92 0.98 -19.43
N LEU A 296 -4.82 2.14 -18.76
CA LEU A 296 -4.42 2.25 -17.36
C LEU A 296 -5.65 2.54 -16.49
N TYR A 297 -6.04 1.59 -15.64
CA TYR A 297 -6.99 1.83 -14.55
C TYR A 297 -6.26 2.31 -13.31
N ALA A 298 -6.61 3.51 -12.82
CA ALA A 298 -5.90 4.15 -11.72
C ALA A 298 -6.74 4.30 -10.43
N GLY A 299 -7.90 3.65 -10.35
CA GLY A 299 -8.80 3.73 -9.21
C GLY A 299 -9.51 5.08 -9.15
N GLU A 300 -9.61 5.63 -7.93
CA GLU A 300 -10.37 6.84 -7.66
C GLU A 300 -9.67 8.09 -8.20
N LEU A 301 -10.40 8.91 -8.97
CA LEU A 301 -9.85 10.12 -9.61
C LEU A 301 -9.30 11.11 -8.58
N THR A 302 -9.91 11.21 -7.39
CA THR A 302 -9.46 12.06 -6.28
C THR A 302 -8.02 11.73 -5.86
N GLY A 303 -7.62 10.46 -5.93
CA GLY A 303 -6.27 10.03 -5.59
C GLY A 303 -5.22 10.54 -6.59
N LEU A 304 -5.60 10.74 -7.86
CA LEU A 304 -4.69 11.23 -8.89
C LEU A 304 -4.51 12.74 -8.87
N VAL A 305 -5.59 13.49 -8.60
CA VAL A 305 -5.59 14.96 -8.56
C VAL A 305 -5.13 15.52 -7.22
N ARG A 306 -5.04 14.67 -6.17
CA ARG A 306 -4.57 15.09 -4.85
C ARG A 306 -3.15 15.66 -4.96
N PRO A 307 -2.92 16.91 -4.54
CA PRO A 307 -1.58 17.50 -4.51
C PRO A 307 -0.66 16.67 -3.62
N ARG A 308 0.58 16.46 -4.07
CA ARG A 308 1.59 15.72 -3.32
C ARG A 308 2.71 16.65 -2.85
N THR A 309 3.79 16.74 -3.60
CA THR A 309 4.90 17.63 -3.28
C THR A 309 4.66 18.99 -3.94
N GLY A 310 4.46 20.02 -3.13
CA GLY A 310 4.08 21.35 -3.63
C GLY A 310 2.63 21.39 -4.12
N ARG A 311 2.41 21.87 -5.35
CA ARG A 311 1.09 21.98 -5.99
C ARG A 311 0.84 20.94 -7.09
N THR A 312 1.80 20.05 -7.35
CA THR A 312 1.76 19.09 -8.44
C THR A 312 1.05 17.80 -8.03
N SER A 313 0.24 17.25 -8.93
CA SER A 313 -0.47 15.98 -8.77
C SER A 313 0.00 14.91 -9.79
N ILE A 314 -0.40 13.65 -9.62
CA ILE A 314 -0.13 12.61 -10.65
C ILE A 314 -0.88 12.95 -11.93
N ALA A 315 -2.11 13.45 -11.81
CA ALA A 315 -2.92 13.83 -12.96
C ALA A 315 -2.18 14.88 -13.81
N ASP A 316 -1.51 15.85 -13.20
CA ASP A 316 -0.74 16.87 -13.92
C ASP A 316 0.45 16.28 -14.69
N MET A 317 1.08 15.23 -14.17
CA MET A 317 2.19 14.54 -14.84
C MET A 317 1.72 13.70 -16.04
N LEU A 318 0.52 13.13 -15.96
CA LEU A 318 -0.05 12.30 -17.03
C LEU A 318 -0.82 13.11 -18.08
N LEU A 319 -1.20 14.36 -17.76
CA LEU A 319 -2.06 15.19 -18.60
C LEU A 319 -1.51 15.42 -20.01
N PRO A 320 -0.21 15.73 -20.23
CA PRO A 320 0.33 15.94 -21.57
C PRO A 320 0.14 14.70 -22.47
N ALA A 321 0.54 13.52 -21.97
CA ALA A 321 0.39 12.26 -22.70
C ALA A 321 -1.08 11.89 -22.96
N LEU A 322 -1.98 12.30 -22.07
CA LEU A 322 -3.42 12.10 -22.22
C LEU A 322 -4.01 13.00 -23.31
N GLN A 323 -3.57 14.26 -23.40
CA GLN A 323 -4.01 15.21 -24.43
C GLN A 323 -3.52 14.83 -25.82
N ASP A 324 -2.29 14.31 -25.90
CA ASP A 324 -1.70 13.82 -27.15
C ASP A 324 -2.30 12.48 -27.58
N GLY A 325 -3.10 11.83 -26.72
CA GLY A 325 -3.70 10.53 -26.98
C GLY A 325 -2.69 9.39 -26.98
N GLU A 326 -1.54 9.57 -26.35
CA GLU A 326 -0.53 8.51 -26.23
C GLU A 326 -0.92 7.46 -25.18
N ILE A 327 -1.59 7.90 -24.12
CA ILE A 327 -2.09 7.03 -23.04
C ILE A 327 -3.61 7.10 -22.93
N SER A 328 -4.19 6.01 -22.43
CA SER A 328 -5.63 5.90 -22.18
C SER A 328 -5.91 5.55 -20.72
N LEU A 329 -6.69 6.37 -20.05
CA LEU A 329 -6.93 6.28 -18.61
C LEU A 329 -8.36 5.82 -18.30
N VAL A 330 -8.51 4.95 -17.30
CA VAL A 330 -9.80 4.59 -16.71
C VAL A 330 -9.77 4.99 -15.23
N CYS A 331 -10.68 5.87 -14.83
CA CYS A 331 -10.80 6.32 -13.43
C CYS A 331 -12.24 6.14 -12.93
N GLU A 332 -12.43 6.20 -11.62
CA GLU A 332 -13.75 6.21 -11.00
C GLU A 332 -13.95 7.40 -10.06
N CYS A 333 -15.17 7.92 -9.96
CA CYS A 333 -15.55 8.91 -8.96
C CYS A 333 -17.05 8.83 -8.62
N ASP A 334 -17.48 9.56 -7.60
CA ASP A 334 -18.89 9.84 -7.37
C ASP A 334 -19.33 11.15 -8.04
N GLU A 335 -20.64 11.42 -8.06
CA GLU A 335 -21.19 12.59 -8.75
C GLU A 335 -20.79 13.90 -8.06
N ALA A 336 -20.72 13.92 -6.72
CA ALA A 336 -20.29 15.09 -5.96
C ALA A 336 -18.83 15.46 -6.26
N THR A 337 -17.96 14.44 -6.38
CA THR A 337 -16.57 14.60 -6.79
C THR A 337 -16.47 15.08 -8.23
N LEU A 338 -17.28 14.53 -9.14
CA LEU A 338 -17.29 14.98 -10.54
C LEU A 338 -17.62 16.48 -10.62
N GLU A 339 -18.64 16.93 -9.90
CA GLU A 339 -19.04 18.33 -9.86
C GLU A 339 -17.91 19.21 -9.30
N ALA A 340 -17.31 18.82 -8.17
CA ALA A 340 -16.19 19.56 -7.57
C ALA A 340 -14.97 19.67 -8.52
N LEU A 341 -14.62 18.56 -9.18
CA LEU A 341 -13.48 18.52 -10.10
C LEU A 341 -13.77 19.22 -11.43
N SER A 342 -15.04 19.35 -11.85
CA SER A 342 -15.41 20.08 -13.07
C SER A 342 -14.94 21.52 -13.08
N SER A 343 -14.94 22.16 -11.90
CA SER A 343 -14.49 23.53 -11.72
C SER A 343 -12.96 23.64 -11.56
N GLN A 344 -12.35 22.64 -10.94
CA GLN A 344 -10.93 22.68 -10.56
C GLN A 344 -9.99 22.16 -11.67
N HIS A 345 -10.43 21.12 -12.40
CA HIS A 345 -9.62 20.42 -13.40
C HIS A 345 -10.42 20.18 -14.71
N PRO A 346 -10.91 21.24 -15.38
CA PRO A 346 -11.74 21.11 -16.59
C PRO A 346 -10.98 20.46 -17.76
N VAL A 347 -9.68 20.72 -17.88
CA VAL A 347 -8.84 20.16 -18.96
C VAL A 347 -8.74 18.64 -18.86
N LEU A 348 -8.50 18.12 -17.65
CA LEU A 348 -8.41 16.68 -17.39
C LEU A 348 -9.74 15.99 -17.70
N LEU A 349 -10.85 16.53 -17.17
CA LEU A 349 -12.18 15.95 -17.38
C LEU A 349 -12.63 16.00 -18.84
N GLY A 350 -12.21 17.04 -19.59
CA GLY A 350 -12.46 17.13 -21.03
C GLY A 350 -11.84 15.98 -21.85
N GLN A 351 -10.84 15.28 -21.32
CA GLN A 351 -10.23 14.11 -21.97
C GLN A 351 -10.95 12.80 -21.66
N LEU A 352 -11.86 12.77 -20.68
CA LEU A 352 -12.50 11.57 -20.19
C LEU A 352 -13.95 11.45 -20.70
N VAL A 353 -14.31 10.27 -21.18
CA VAL A 353 -15.71 9.96 -21.53
C VAL A 353 -16.43 9.40 -20.31
N THR A 354 -17.50 10.07 -19.89
CA THR A 354 -18.27 9.68 -18.70
C THR A 354 -19.14 8.44 -18.94
N VAL A 355 -18.92 7.43 -18.09
CA VAL A 355 -19.69 6.19 -17.99
C VAL A 355 -20.47 6.22 -16.68
N ARG A 356 -21.79 6.42 -16.72
CA ARG A 356 -22.62 6.42 -15.52
C ARG A 356 -23.07 5.02 -15.13
N ILE A 357 -22.92 4.68 -13.85
CA ILE A 357 -23.35 3.42 -13.25
C ILE A 357 -24.35 3.73 -12.13
N ASP A 358 -25.57 3.29 -12.36
CA ASP A 358 -26.66 3.39 -11.40
C ASP A 358 -26.62 2.26 -10.38
N GLN A 359 -27.21 2.50 -9.22
CA GLN A 359 -27.43 1.44 -8.25
C GLN A 359 -28.46 0.44 -8.79
N PRO A 360 -28.27 -0.87 -8.55
CA PRO A 360 -29.29 -1.86 -8.83
C PRO A 360 -30.58 -1.56 -8.05
N SER A 361 -31.72 -1.88 -8.65
CA SER A 361 -33.01 -1.66 -8.01
C SER A 361 -33.12 -2.46 -6.69
N PRO A 362 -33.81 -1.93 -5.67
CA PRO A 362 -34.02 -2.65 -4.40
C PRO A 362 -34.65 -4.03 -4.60
N ALA A 363 -35.49 -4.20 -5.62
CA ALA A 363 -36.13 -5.46 -5.96
C ALA A 363 -35.14 -6.51 -6.53
N ALA A 364 -34.10 -6.08 -7.26
CA ALA A 364 -33.08 -6.97 -7.82
C ALA A 364 -32.01 -7.36 -6.78
N MET A 365 -31.88 -6.60 -5.69
CA MET A 365 -30.81 -6.80 -4.71
C MET A 365 -30.82 -8.15 -4.00
N PRO A 366 -31.95 -8.69 -3.50
CA PRO A 366 -31.96 -10.00 -2.87
C PRO A 366 -31.44 -11.10 -3.81
N LEU A 367 -31.80 -11.05 -5.10
CA LEU A 367 -31.35 -12.03 -6.11
C LEU A 367 -29.84 -11.92 -6.36
N LEU A 368 -29.31 -10.70 -6.44
CA LEU A 368 -27.87 -10.46 -6.61
C LEU A 368 -27.06 -10.96 -5.41
N LEU A 369 -27.54 -10.70 -4.19
CA LEU A 369 -26.88 -11.18 -2.96
C LEU A 369 -26.97 -12.70 -2.82
N ASP A 370 -28.09 -13.29 -3.26
CA ASP A 370 -28.28 -14.74 -3.29
C ASP A 370 -27.30 -15.42 -4.27
N GLU A 371 -27.11 -14.84 -5.46
CA GLU A 371 -26.09 -15.30 -6.41
C GLU A 371 -24.67 -15.18 -5.82
N TYR A 372 -24.38 -14.07 -5.14
CA TYR A 372 -23.07 -13.84 -4.53
C TYR A 372 -22.77 -14.82 -3.39
N GLN A 373 -23.69 -15.01 -2.44
CA GLN A 373 -23.49 -15.94 -1.32
C GLN A 373 -23.28 -17.37 -1.80
N ARG A 374 -23.92 -17.80 -2.91
CA ARG A 374 -23.70 -19.14 -3.48
C ARG A 374 -22.27 -19.38 -3.93
N ARG A 375 -21.57 -18.33 -4.38
CA ARG A 375 -20.19 -18.42 -4.89
C ARG A 375 -19.14 -18.28 -3.79
N VAL A 376 -19.46 -17.58 -2.71
CA VAL A 376 -18.49 -17.24 -1.65
C VAL A 376 -18.71 -18.09 -0.38
N MET A 377 -19.95 -18.45 -0.05
CA MET A 377 -20.28 -19.17 1.18
C MET A 377 -20.39 -20.69 0.93
N SER A 378 -19.61 -21.45 1.69
CA SER A 378 -19.67 -22.92 1.79
C SER A 378 -20.46 -23.42 3.01
N GLY A 379 -20.96 -22.50 3.85
CA GLY A 379 -21.64 -22.79 5.11
C GLY A 379 -23.10 -22.34 5.15
N LEU A 380 -23.51 -21.73 6.27
CA LEU A 380 -24.86 -21.26 6.50
C LEU A 380 -25.16 -20.09 5.56
N ARG A 381 -26.22 -20.20 4.76
CA ARG A 381 -26.66 -19.17 3.82
C ARG A 381 -27.87 -18.42 4.37
N ILE A 382 -28.01 -17.16 3.98
CA ILE A 382 -29.18 -16.37 4.32
C ILE A 382 -30.33 -16.80 3.41
N GLY A 383 -31.46 -17.19 4.00
CA GLY A 383 -32.67 -17.53 3.24
C GLY A 383 -33.28 -16.31 2.53
N PRO A 384 -34.19 -16.52 1.55
CA PRO A 384 -34.76 -15.43 0.75
C PRO A 384 -35.42 -14.30 1.55
N GLU A 385 -36.16 -14.63 2.62
CA GLU A 385 -36.75 -13.64 3.53
C GLU A 385 -35.70 -12.86 4.32
N GLY A 386 -34.64 -13.55 4.73
CA GLY A 386 -33.51 -12.91 5.43
C GLY A 386 -32.79 -11.92 4.53
N LEU A 387 -32.60 -12.25 3.25
CA LEU A 387 -31.99 -11.33 2.28
C LEU A 387 -32.85 -10.09 2.03
N ARG A 388 -34.18 -10.24 1.97
CA ARG A 388 -35.09 -9.09 1.88
C ARG A 388 -34.97 -8.16 3.08
N ARG A 389 -35.01 -8.73 4.30
CA ARG A 389 -34.84 -7.95 5.54
C ARG A 389 -33.46 -7.30 5.61
N LEU A 390 -32.42 -8.02 5.20
CA LEU A 390 -31.05 -7.49 5.14
C LEU A 390 -30.98 -6.25 4.24
N VAL A 391 -31.54 -6.31 3.03
CA VAL A 391 -31.58 -5.17 2.10
C VAL A 391 -32.33 -4.00 2.74
N GLN A 392 -33.50 -4.23 3.34
CA GLN A 392 -34.28 -3.18 4.02
C GLN A 392 -33.49 -2.53 5.16
N HIS A 393 -32.86 -3.32 6.04
CA HIS A 393 -32.09 -2.80 7.17
C HIS A 393 -30.84 -2.03 6.71
N LEU A 394 -30.09 -2.57 5.75
CA LEU A 394 -28.92 -1.88 5.20
C LEU A 394 -29.30 -0.58 4.49
N ASP A 395 -30.49 -0.50 3.92
CA ASP A 395 -30.98 0.73 3.32
C ASP A 395 -31.34 1.79 4.35
N LEU A 396 -31.97 1.38 5.46
CA LEU A 396 -32.37 2.27 6.54
C LEU A 396 -31.18 2.80 7.35
N PHE A 397 -30.23 1.91 7.69
CA PHE A 397 -29.16 2.19 8.65
C PHE A 397 -27.80 2.56 8.03
N GLN A 398 -27.52 2.19 6.78
CA GLN A 398 -26.28 2.54 6.07
C GLN A 398 -26.59 3.34 4.80
N ARG A 399 -26.81 4.65 4.96
CA ARG A 399 -27.20 5.57 3.87
C ARG A 399 -26.03 6.18 3.10
N ASP A 400 -24.86 6.17 3.71
CA ASP A 400 -23.59 6.69 3.18
C ASP A 400 -23.02 5.84 2.04
N THR A 401 -23.40 4.57 1.97
CA THR A 401 -22.96 3.64 0.93
C THR A 401 -24.13 3.01 0.18
N GLY A 402 -23.96 2.90 -1.13
CA GLY A 402 -24.92 2.31 -2.05
C GLY A 402 -24.84 0.80 -2.14
N PHE A 403 -25.89 0.23 -2.73
CA PHE A 403 -25.90 -1.15 -3.20
C PHE A 403 -25.20 -1.27 -4.56
N PRO A 404 -24.61 -2.45 -4.90
CA PRO A 404 -24.60 -3.69 -4.13
C PRO A 404 -23.50 -3.77 -3.05
N GLY A 405 -22.63 -2.76 -2.96
CA GLY A 405 -21.42 -2.78 -2.12
C GLY A 405 -21.67 -3.10 -0.65
N LYS A 406 -22.62 -2.43 0.01
CA LYS A 406 -22.93 -2.68 1.43
C LYS A 406 -23.45 -4.08 1.71
N GLY A 407 -24.29 -4.62 0.82
CA GLY A 407 -24.80 -5.99 0.94
C GLY A 407 -23.71 -7.04 0.74
N ILE A 408 -22.84 -6.84 -0.26
CA ILE A 408 -21.69 -7.73 -0.50
C ILE A 408 -20.75 -7.74 0.71
N ARG A 409 -20.41 -6.57 1.27
CA ARG A 409 -19.56 -6.48 2.48
C ARG A 409 -20.15 -7.25 3.67
N PHE A 410 -21.46 -7.18 3.87
CA PHE A 410 -22.13 -7.94 4.93
C PHE A 410 -22.01 -9.46 4.71
N VAL A 411 -22.22 -9.93 3.47
CA VAL A 411 -22.07 -11.35 3.14
C VAL A 411 -20.63 -11.83 3.32
N ASP A 412 -19.64 -11.02 2.93
CA ASP A 412 -18.23 -11.35 3.12
C ASP A 412 -17.86 -11.43 4.61
N TRP A 413 -18.35 -10.49 5.42
CA TRP A 413 -18.18 -10.52 6.88
C TRP A 413 -18.79 -11.79 7.47
N LEU A 414 -20.03 -12.13 7.10
CA LEU A 414 -20.70 -13.34 7.57
C LEU A 414 -19.95 -14.61 7.15
N ALA A 415 -19.40 -14.65 5.94
CA ALA A 415 -18.59 -15.78 5.47
C ALA A 415 -17.30 -15.93 6.28
N ALA A 416 -16.64 -14.82 6.63
CA ALA A 416 -15.42 -14.82 7.45
C ALA A 416 -15.69 -15.29 8.88
N GLU A 417 -16.76 -14.81 9.52
CA GLU A 417 -17.19 -15.24 10.86
C GLU A 417 -17.43 -16.76 10.93
N GLN A 418 -18.08 -17.33 9.91
CA GLN A 418 -18.27 -18.78 9.82
C GLN A 418 -16.97 -19.55 9.64
N GLY A 419 -16.00 -18.98 8.93
CA GLY A 419 -14.67 -19.55 8.78
C GLY A 419 -13.92 -19.58 10.11
N ALA A 420 -13.97 -18.49 10.88
CA ALA A 420 -13.38 -18.41 12.22
C ALA A 420 -14.03 -19.40 13.19
N ALA A 421 -15.36 -19.52 13.18
CA ALA A 421 -16.09 -20.48 14.01
C ALA A 421 -15.82 -21.96 13.65
N ARG A 422 -15.32 -22.25 12.44
CA ARG A 422 -15.00 -23.60 11.95
C ARG A 422 -13.53 -24.01 12.14
N ALA A 423 -12.66 -23.14 12.66
CA ALA A 423 -11.28 -23.51 12.96
C ALA A 423 -11.24 -24.57 14.10
N PRO A 424 -10.69 -25.78 13.87
CA PRO A 424 -10.61 -26.79 14.92
C PRO A 424 -9.51 -26.40 15.90
N GLY A 425 -9.88 -25.87 17.06
CA GLY A 425 -8.89 -25.42 18.04
C GLY A 425 -9.38 -24.94 19.40
N THR A 426 -10.66 -25.12 19.78
CA THR A 426 -11.09 -24.84 21.17
C THR A 426 -12.27 -25.71 21.64
N GLN A 427 -12.24 -27.01 21.36
CA GLN A 427 -13.07 -27.96 22.10
C GLN A 427 -12.19 -29.11 22.59
N GLY A 428 -11.76 -28.98 23.85
CA GLY A 428 -10.90 -29.92 24.54
C GLY A 428 -10.96 -29.70 26.05
N ARG A 429 -12.17 -29.69 26.62
CA ARG A 429 -12.43 -30.20 27.97
C ARG A 429 -13.91 -30.54 28.08
N ALA A 430 -14.16 -31.82 27.83
CA ALA A 430 -15.42 -32.49 28.06
C ALA A 430 -15.78 -32.46 29.55
N ALA A 431 -17.08 -32.44 29.78
CA ALA A 431 -17.73 -32.65 31.05
C ALA A 431 -17.26 -33.93 31.75
N GLY A 432 -17.18 -33.87 33.07
CA GLY A 432 -17.05 -35.02 33.96
C GLY A 432 -17.60 -34.62 35.33
N ASP A 433 -18.85 -35.04 35.56
CA ASP A 433 -19.50 -35.42 36.81
C ASP A 433 -19.14 -34.71 38.13
N ALA A 434 -20.13 -34.05 38.74
CA ALA A 434 -20.56 -34.33 40.12
C ALA A 434 -21.77 -33.46 40.52
N GLU A 435 -22.80 -34.12 41.03
CA GLU A 435 -23.94 -33.58 41.78
C GLU A 435 -23.51 -32.78 43.03
N PRO A 436 -24.41 -31.94 43.59
CA PRO A 436 -24.06 -31.00 44.65
C PRO A 436 -24.22 -31.62 46.06
N PRO A 437 -23.45 -31.18 47.07
CA PRO A 437 -23.83 -31.40 48.46
C PRO A 437 -24.42 -30.14 49.10
N THR A 438 -25.58 -30.38 49.71
CA THR A 438 -26.31 -29.60 50.70
C THR A 438 -25.53 -29.37 52.00
N SER A 439 -25.72 -28.18 52.58
CA SER A 439 -25.77 -27.81 54.02
C SER A 439 -25.02 -28.65 55.07
N ARG A 440 -24.21 -27.98 55.91
CA ARG A 440 -24.39 -27.94 57.38
C ARG A 440 -23.43 -26.97 58.09
N ASP A 441 -24.07 -26.08 58.82
CA ASP A 441 -23.72 -25.30 60.01
C ASP A 441 -22.48 -25.69 60.83
N THR A 442 -21.80 -24.68 61.39
CA THR A 442 -21.75 -24.47 62.86
C THR A 442 -21.39 -23.03 63.22
N ASP A 443 -22.12 -22.53 64.22
CA ASP A 443 -22.17 -21.25 64.93
C ASP A 443 -20.85 -20.73 65.53
N THR A 444 -20.75 -19.40 65.75
CA THR A 444 -20.89 -18.77 67.11
C THR A 444 -20.78 -17.23 67.07
N ASP A 445 -21.86 -16.55 67.49
CA ASP A 445 -22.01 -15.49 68.52
C ASP A 445 -20.85 -14.48 68.78
N THR A 446 -21.01 -13.18 69.06
CA THR A 446 -22.12 -12.39 69.64
C THR A 446 -21.82 -10.88 69.52
N ASP A 447 -22.88 -10.07 69.72
CA ASP A 447 -22.93 -8.75 70.38
C ASP A 447 -22.99 -7.41 69.59
N THR A 448 -24.24 -6.94 69.43
CA THR A 448 -24.83 -5.75 70.08
C THR A 448 -24.27 -4.34 69.79
N ALA A 449 -25.05 -3.50 69.07
CA ALA A 449 -25.53 -2.18 69.53
C ALA A 449 -26.42 -1.45 68.51
N SER A 450 -27.38 -0.71 69.05
CA SER A 450 -28.51 0.00 68.43
C SER A 450 -28.19 1.47 68.06
N THR A 451 -29.08 2.08 67.27
CA THR A 451 -29.44 3.53 67.17
C THR A 451 -28.45 4.44 66.41
N ALA A 452 -28.82 5.43 65.59
CA ALA A 452 -30.02 6.27 65.53
C ALA A 452 -30.25 6.93 64.14
N ALA A 453 -31.42 7.54 64.02
CA ALA A 453 -32.01 8.28 62.89
C ALA A 453 -31.35 9.64 62.57
N ASP A 454 -31.48 10.11 61.33
CA ASP A 454 -32.32 11.27 60.90
C ASP A 454 -31.97 11.65 59.44
N THR A 455 -32.83 11.42 58.45
CA THR A 455 -33.96 12.24 57.93
C THR A 455 -33.54 13.52 57.17
N ASP A 456 -33.72 13.43 55.85
CA ASP A 456 -34.08 14.39 54.76
C ASP A 456 -34.66 15.78 55.15
N PRO A 457 -34.80 16.80 54.24
CA PRO A 457 -35.38 16.63 52.90
C PRO A 457 -34.98 17.57 51.73
N ALA A 458 -35.57 17.19 50.59
CA ALA A 458 -35.71 17.79 49.26
C ALA A 458 -36.18 19.26 49.17
N ASP A 459 -36.00 19.87 47.98
CA ASP A 459 -37.14 20.36 47.20
C ASP A 459 -36.83 20.64 45.72
N ALA A 460 -37.88 20.50 44.90
CA ALA A 460 -37.92 20.54 43.44
C ALA A 460 -38.80 21.69 42.90
N GLN A 461 -38.45 22.22 41.71
CA GLN A 461 -39.29 22.94 40.70
C GLN A 461 -39.98 24.25 41.18
N GLU A 462 -40.36 25.27 40.38
CA GLU A 462 -40.75 25.43 38.98
C GLU A 462 -40.80 26.95 38.61
N HIS A 463 -40.91 27.28 37.31
CA HIS A 463 -41.45 28.53 36.68
C HIS A 463 -40.64 29.86 36.80
N ALA A 464 -40.65 30.85 35.89
CA ALA A 464 -41.29 31.18 34.61
C ALA A 464 -40.53 32.36 33.92
N HIS A 465 -40.84 32.62 32.64
CA HIS A 465 -40.44 33.78 31.79
C HIS A 465 -40.94 35.15 32.34
N PRO A 466 -40.35 36.31 31.95
CA PRO A 466 -40.85 37.05 30.77
C PRO A 466 -39.81 37.86 29.95
N LYS A 467 -40.28 38.35 28.78
CA LYS A 467 -39.65 39.30 27.85
C LYS A 467 -39.59 40.73 28.42
N ASP A 468 -38.64 41.53 27.97
CA ASP A 468 -38.91 42.94 27.63
C ASP A 468 -37.95 43.49 26.55
N GLN A 469 -38.46 44.42 25.75
CA GLN A 469 -37.81 45.15 24.66
C GLN A 469 -37.24 46.48 25.20
N THR A 470 -36.19 47.02 24.58
CA THR A 470 -36.08 48.47 24.35
C THR A 470 -35.04 48.80 23.27
N GLU A 471 -35.48 49.67 22.35
CA GLU A 471 -34.73 50.47 21.37
C GLU A 471 -33.64 51.31 22.09
N THR A 472 -32.55 51.79 21.47
CA THR A 472 -32.51 52.91 20.52
C THR A 472 -31.16 53.07 19.82
N GLU A 473 -31.25 53.78 18.69
CA GLU A 473 -30.25 54.27 17.72
C GLU A 473 -29.21 55.26 18.28
N THR A 474 -28.18 55.52 17.43
CA THR A 474 -27.18 56.63 17.32
C THR A 474 -25.73 56.12 17.45
N GLU A 475 -24.73 56.51 16.64
CA GLU A 475 -24.59 57.52 15.60
C GLU A 475 -23.34 57.21 14.75
N THR A 476 -23.31 57.85 13.60
CA THR A 476 -22.34 57.89 12.50
C THR A 476 -20.94 58.44 12.79
N ALA A 477 -19.98 57.94 11.99
CA ALA A 477 -18.91 58.64 11.26
C ALA A 477 -17.75 59.34 11.99
N THR A 478 -16.52 58.92 11.68
CA THR A 478 -15.40 59.76 11.14
C THR A 478 -14.28 58.79 10.68
N GLU A 479 -13.94 58.68 9.39
CA GLU A 479 -12.93 59.50 8.66
C GLU A 479 -11.55 59.41 9.35
N THR A 480 -10.46 58.94 8.74
CA THR A 480 -9.60 59.52 7.69
C THR A 480 -8.35 58.57 7.65
N ALA A 481 -7.54 58.36 6.62
CA ALA A 481 -7.24 59.01 5.35
C ALA A 481 -6.60 57.97 4.41
#